data_AF-A0A3E5FQI6-F1
#
_entry.id   AF-A0A3E5FQI6-F1
#
_cell.length_a   1.000
_cell.length_b   1.000
_cell.length_c   1.000
_cell.angle_alpha   90.00
_cell.angle_beta   90.00
_cell.angle_gamma   90.00
#
_symmetry.space_group_name_H-M   'P 1'
#
loop_
_entity.id
_entity.type
_entity.pdbx_description
1 polymer ?
#
loop_
_entity_poly.entity_id
_entity_poly.type
_entity_poly.pdbx_seq_one_letter_code
_entity_poly.pdbx_strand_id
1 'polypeptide(L)'
;MKFNRIIFNRIILGLIALLQTIHLICQIRKDYFIGTENLSQLQIEQRIEMSSIQGPISYIIGILTILMIVMIVITWRKKDVSSLLKENIILIISLFVVSYIIMNIFSLAVGNTFESVLRLPLIGVVFIICLIYKSKIKTKTIDKNK
;
A
#
# COMPACT_ATOMS: atom_id res chain seq x y z
N MET A 1 2.44 20.72 21.06
CA MET A 1 3.42 19.99 20.22
C MET A 1 3.10 20.21 18.75
N LYS A 2 4.06 20.62 17.91
CA LYS A 2 3.85 20.68 16.46
C LYS A 2 3.80 19.26 15.91
N PHE A 3 2.68 18.87 15.33
CA PHE A 3 2.51 17.55 14.71
C PHE A 3 3.46 17.37 13.54
N ASN A 4 4.39 16.41 13.65
CA ASN A 4 5.37 16.13 12.60
C ASN A 4 4.78 15.16 11.55
N ARG A 5 4.16 15.75 10.52
CA ARG A 5 3.48 15.02 9.43
C ARG A 5 4.40 14.08 8.65
N ILE A 6 5.69 14.40 8.59
CA ILE A 6 6.70 13.59 7.90
C ILE A 6 6.84 12.25 8.62
N ILE A 7 7.05 12.28 9.93
CA ILE A 7 7.18 11.08 10.76
C ILE A 7 5.89 10.29 10.75
N PHE A 8 4.73 10.97 10.89
CA PHE A 8 3.44 10.31 10.88
C PHE A 8 3.15 9.56 9.56
N ASN A 9 3.42 10.18 8.41
CA ASN A 9 3.24 9.52 7.11
C ASN A 9 4.17 8.31 6.93
N ARG A 10 5.42 8.40 7.42
CA ARG A 10 6.35 7.26 7.41
C ARG A 10 5.88 6.12 8.30
N ILE A 11 5.35 6.43 9.49
CA ILE A 11 4.79 5.42 10.40
C ILE A 11 3.60 4.72 9.75
N ILE A 12 2.66 5.46 9.15
CA ILE A 12 1.51 4.85 8.45
C ILE A 12 1.96 3.97 7.30
N LEU A 13 2.91 4.44 6.48
CA LEU A 13 3.42 3.68 5.35
C LEU A 13 4.12 2.39 5.81
N GLY A 14 4.88 2.45 6.90
CA GLY A 14 5.48 1.28 7.54
C GLY A 14 4.44 0.30 8.08
N LEU A 15 3.35 0.78 8.69
CA LEU A 15 2.24 -0.05 9.16
C LEU A 15 1.51 -0.74 8.00
N ILE A 16 1.26 -0.02 6.90
CA ILE A 16 0.66 -0.60 5.68
C ILE A 16 1.57 -1.71 5.15
N ALA A 17 2.88 -1.46 5.04
CA ALA A 17 3.83 -2.45 4.54
C ALA A 17 3.90 -3.70 5.44
N LEU A 18 3.91 -3.53 6.76
CA LEU A 18 3.90 -4.63 7.72
C LEU A 18 2.63 -5.48 7.57
N LEU A 19 1.45 -4.84 7.57
CA LEU A 19 0.17 -5.53 7.44
C LEU A 19 0.05 -6.24 6.09
N GLN A 20 0.53 -5.63 5.00
CA GLN A 20 0.60 -6.28 3.69
C GLN A 20 1.51 -7.51 3.71
N THR A 21 2.64 -7.45 4.40
CA THR A 21 3.54 -8.60 4.55
C THR A 21 2.84 -9.74 5.29
N ILE A 22 2.14 -9.45 6.39
CA ILE A 22 1.35 -10.45 7.14
C ILE A 22 0.24 -11.04 6.24
N HIS A 23 -0.48 -10.19 5.51
CA HIS A 23 -1.51 -10.62 4.57
C HIS A 23 -0.95 -11.58 3.51
N LEU A 24 0.23 -11.28 2.98
CA LEU A 24 0.91 -12.10 1.99
C LEU A 24 1.33 -13.46 2.58
N ILE A 25 1.85 -13.48 3.80
CA ILE A 25 2.21 -14.72 4.52
C ILE A 25 0.97 -15.60 4.75
N CYS A 26 -0.14 -15.01 5.20
CA CYS A 26 -1.41 -15.73 5.35
C CYS A 26 -1.85 -16.35 4.01
N GLN A 27 -1.65 -15.63 2.91
CA GLN A 27 -2.01 -16.11 1.58
C GLN A 27 -1.11 -17.25 1.11
N ILE A 28 0.21 -17.15 1.30
CA ILE A 28 1.16 -18.24 1.03
C ILE A 28 0.78 -19.51 1.81
N ARG A 29 0.42 -19.37 3.09
CA ARG A 29 -0.02 -20.52 3.91
C ARG A 29 -1.33 -21.13 3.42
N LYS A 30 -2.26 -20.33 2.90
CA LYS A 30 -3.52 -20.82 2.32
C LYS A 30 -3.32 -21.53 0.99
N ASP A 31 -2.38 -21.03 0.19
CA ASP A 31 -2.13 -21.52 -1.17
C ASP A 31 -1.17 -22.73 -1.20
N TYR A 32 -0.40 -22.97 -0.12
CA TYR A 32 0.45 -24.17 0.03
C TYR A 32 -0.31 -25.51 -0.14
N PHE A 33 -1.62 -25.50 0.04
CA PHE A 33 -2.49 -26.68 -0.09
C PHE A 33 -3.24 -26.76 -1.44
N ILE A 34 -2.95 -25.86 -2.39
CA ILE A 34 -3.57 -25.89 -3.72
C ILE A 34 -2.93 -27.04 -4.53
N GLY A 35 -3.74 -28.01 -4.92
CA GLY A 35 -3.32 -29.17 -5.74
C GLY A 35 -3.48 -30.54 -5.06
N THR A 36 -3.90 -30.59 -3.80
CA THR A 36 -4.28 -31.85 -3.15
C THR A 36 -5.73 -32.23 -3.50
N GLU A 37 -5.93 -33.39 -4.12
CA GLU A 37 -7.25 -33.89 -4.55
C GLU A 37 -8.26 -34.01 -3.39
N ASN A 38 -7.77 -34.27 -2.17
CA ASN A 38 -8.57 -34.26 -0.95
C ASN A 38 -7.83 -33.51 0.17
N LEU A 39 -8.44 -32.42 0.65
CA LEU A 39 -7.98 -31.73 1.86
C LEU A 39 -8.46 -32.49 3.09
N SER A 40 -7.57 -32.72 4.06
CA SER A 40 -7.99 -33.23 5.36
C SER A 40 -8.81 -32.18 6.11
N GLN A 41 -9.67 -32.60 7.05
CA GLN A 41 -10.47 -31.68 7.86
C GLN A 41 -9.61 -30.64 8.59
N LEU A 42 -8.44 -31.05 9.09
CA LEU A 42 -7.45 -30.15 9.71
C LEU A 42 -6.95 -29.07 8.73
N GLN A 43 -6.70 -29.42 7.47
CA GLN A 43 -6.26 -28.46 6.45
C GLN A 43 -7.37 -27.48 6.07
N ILE A 44 -8.63 -27.94 6.05
CA ILE A 44 -9.80 -27.08 5.82
C ILE A 44 -9.95 -26.08 6.97
N GLU A 45 -9.87 -26.54 8.22
CA GLU A 45 -9.94 -25.67 9.41
C GLU A 45 -8.83 -24.62 9.41
N GLN A 46 -7.59 -25.01 9.13
CA GLN A 46 -6.45 -24.08 8.99
C GLN A 46 -6.69 -23.05 7.88
N ARG A 47 -7.26 -23.45 6.74
CA ARG A 47 -7.54 -22.52 5.63
C ARG A 47 -8.64 -21.51 6.00
N ILE A 48 -9.66 -21.94 6.73
CA ILE A 48 -10.73 -21.08 7.24
C ILE A 48 -10.18 -20.09 8.26
N GLU A 49 -9.36 -20.54 9.20
CA GLU A 49 -8.71 -19.70 10.22
C GLU A 49 -7.81 -18.64 9.58
N MET A 50 -6.97 -19.02 8.61
CA MET A 50 -6.14 -18.04 7.91
C MET A 50 -6.98 -17.05 7.09
N SER A 51 -8.13 -17.47 6.57
CA SER A 51 -9.05 -16.56 5.87
C SER A 51 -9.76 -15.60 6.81
N SER A 52 -10.12 -16.03 8.02
CA SER A 52 -10.76 -15.19 9.03
C SER A 52 -9.83 -14.10 9.57
N ILE A 53 -8.52 -14.35 9.58
CA ILE A 53 -7.49 -13.36 9.92
C ILE A 53 -7.20 -12.41 8.74
N GLN A 54 -7.15 -12.94 7.51
CA GLN A 54 -6.77 -12.18 6.32
C GLN A 54 -7.78 -11.07 5.97
N GLY A 55 -9.09 -11.34 6.10
CA GLY A 55 -10.15 -10.38 5.79
C GLY A 55 -10.05 -9.07 6.61
N PRO A 56 -10.02 -9.14 7.95
CA PRO A 56 -9.82 -7.99 8.83
C PRO A 56 -8.52 -7.22 8.53
N ILE A 57 -7.41 -7.93 8.25
CA ILE A 57 -6.14 -7.28 7.88
C ILE A 57 -6.30 -6.47 6.58
N SER A 58 -6.93 -7.05 5.55
CA SER A 58 -7.21 -6.34 4.31
C SER A 58 -8.08 -5.10 4.55
N TYR A 59 -9.08 -5.19 5.42
CA TYR A 59 -9.92 -4.03 5.77
C TYR A 59 -9.11 -2.91 6.45
N ILE A 60 -8.25 -3.26 7.42
CA ILE A 60 -7.37 -2.29 8.11
C ILE A 60 -6.40 -1.62 7.13
N ILE A 61 -5.78 -2.37 6.22
CA ILE A 61 -4.93 -1.83 5.15
C ILE A 61 -5.70 -0.80 4.31
N GLY A 62 -6.97 -1.08 4.01
CA GLY A 62 -7.84 -0.17 3.26
C GLY A 62 -8.08 1.16 3.99
N ILE A 63 -8.42 1.10 5.28
CA ILE A 63 -8.60 2.30 6.11
C ILE A 63 -7.31 3.13 6.18
N LEU A 64 -6.17 2.49 6.43
CA LEU A 64 -4.88 3.17 6.50
C LEU A 64 -4.51 3.83 5.16
N THR A 65 -4.84 3.18 4.05
CA THR A 65 -4.64 3.71 2.70
C THR A 65 -5.47 4.98 2.47
N ILE A 66 -6.75 4.97 2.84
CA ILE A 66 -7.63 6.16 2.73
C ILE A 66 -7.10 7.30 3.60
N LEU A 67 -6.70 7.00 4.85
CA LEU A 67 -6.17 7.99 5.78
C LEU A 67 -4.88 8.63 5.25
N MET A 68 -4.01 7.82 4.62
CA MET A 68 -2.80 8.31 3.97
C MET A 68 -3.12 9.27 2.81
N ILE A 69 -4.09 8.92 1.95
CA ILE A 69 -4.55 9.79 0.85
C ILE A 69 -5.05 11.14 1.38
N VAL A 70 -5.89 11.14 2.42
CA VAL A 70 -6.41 12.37 3.04
C VAL A 70 -5.25 13.24 3.57
N MET A 71 -4.28 12.64 4.25
CA MET A 71 -3.13 13.37 4.79
C MET A 71 -2.23 13.97 3.70
N ILE A 72 -2.08 13.30 2.57
CA ILE A 72 -1.36 13.83 1.40
C ILE A 72 -2.07 15.06 0.85
N VAL A 73 -3.40 15.00 0.69
CA VAL A 73 -4.20 16.14 0.19
C VAL A 73 -4.10 17.35 1.14
N ILE A 74 -4.16 17.14 2.45
CA ILE A 74 -4.00 18.21 3.45
C ILE A 74 -2.59 18.80 3.39
N THR A 75 -1.57 17.95 3.30
CA THR A 75 -0.16 18.39 3.25
C THR A 75 0.11 19.17 1.96
N TRP A 76 -0.49 18.76 0.83
CA TRP A 76 -0.47 19.47 -0.44
C TRP A 76 -1.02 20.89 -0.36
N ARG A 77 -2.18 21.09 0.28
CA ARG A 77 -2.72 22.45 0.49
C ARG A 77 -1.78 23.38 1.26
N LYS A 78 -0.90 22.84 2.11
CA LYS A 78 0.06 23.64 2.90
C LYS A 78 1.44 23.82 2.25
N LYS A 79 1.62 23.44 0.98
CA LYS A 79 2.84 23.64 0.15
C LYS A 79 4.17 22.98 0.63
N ASP A 80 4.22 22.28 1.76
CA ASP A 80 5.42 21.67 2.38
C ASP A 80 5.99 20.37 1.74
N VAL A 81 5.62 20.05 0.49
CA VAL A 81 5.51 18.62 0.11
C VAL A 81 6.66 18.02 -0.73
N SER A 82 7.68 18.77 -1.15
CA SER A 82 8.52 18.32 -2.28
C SER A 82 9.52 17.20 -2.00
N SER A 83 10.18 17.15 -0.83
CA SER A 83 11.14 16.08 -0.51
C SER A 83 10.41 14.80 -0.06
N LEU A 84 9.40 14.97 0.79
CA LEU A 84 8.62 13.86 1.35
C LEU A 84 7.89 13.03 0.28
N LEU A 85 7.33 13.68 -0.76
CA LEU A 85 6.65 12.95 -1.85
C LEU A 85 7.61 12.04 -2.61
N LYS A 86 8.84 12.49 -2.89
CA LYS A 86 9.80 11.74 -3.70
C LYS A 86 10.25 10.45 -3.01
N GLU A 87 10.64 10.54 -1.74
CA GLU A 87 11.08 9.36 -0.97
C GLU A 87 9.94 8.35 -0.79
N ASN A 88 8.73 8.82 -0.50
CA ASN A 88 7.58 7.95 -0.32
C ASN A 88 7.17 7.25 -1.64
N ILE A 89 7.25 7.92 -2.79
CA ILE A 89 6.99 7.31 -4.09
C ILE A 89 7.97 6.17 -4.36
N ILE A 90 9.27 6.40 -4.13
CA ILE A 90 10.29 5.37 -4.33
C ILE A 90 9.99 4.17 -3.44
N LEU A 91 9.67 4.40 -2.16
CA LEU A 91 9.36 3.33 -1.21
C LEU A 91 8.10 2.54 -1.62
N ILE A 92 7.05 3.21 -2.08
CA ILE A 92 5.82 2.58 -2.59
C ILE A 92 6.11 1.71 -3.81
N ILE A 93 6.89 2.22 -4.77
CA ILE A 93 7.27 1.47 -5.98
C ILE A 93 8.11 0.24 -5.59
N SER A 94 9.09 0.40 -4.71
CA SER A 94 9.92 -0.71 -4.24
C SER A 94 9.09 -1.79 -3.53
N LEU A 95 8.17 -1.40 -2.63
CA LEU A 95 7.28 -2.34 -1.94
C LEU A 95 6.37 -3.08 -2.91
N PHE A 96 5.85 -2.39 -3.93
CA PHE A 96 5.03 -3.00 -4.97
C PHE A 96 5.81 -4.04 -5.77
N VAL A 97 7.02 -3.69 -6.24
CA VAL A 97 7.88 -4.61 -7.01
C VAL A 97 8.23 -5.85 -6.20
N VAL A 98 8.65 -5.69 -4.93
CA VAL A 98 8.96 -6.82 -4.04
C VAL A 98 7.74 -7.70 -3.84
N SER A 99 6.57 -7.11 -3.55
CA SER A 99 5.32 -7.87 -3.35
C SER A 99 4.90 -8.63 -4.61
N TYR A 100 5.09 -8.04 -5.78
CA TYR A 100 4.80 -8.66 -7.07
C TYR A 100 5.75 -9.83 -7.38
N ILE A 101 7.05 -9.68 -7.09
CA ILE A 101 8.03 -10.77 -7.22
C ILE A 101 7.64 -11.95 -6.32
N ILE A 102 7.29 -11.69 -5.05
CA ILE A 102 6.87 -12.76 -4.12
C ILE A 102 5.60 -13.44 -4.64
N MET A 103 4.61 -12.68 -5.12
CA MET A 103 3.39 -13.25 -5.70
C MET A 103 3.69 -14.22 -6.85
N ASN A 104 4.62 -13.86 -7.75
CA ASN A 104 5.02 -14.70 -8.87
C ASN A 104 5.81 -15.94 -8.43
N ILE A 105 6.73 -15.82 -7.46
CA ILE A 105 7.52 -16.96 -6.94
C ILE A 105 6.60 -18.00 -6.31
N PHE A 106 5.62 -17.58 -5.53
CA PHE A 106 4.73 -18.47 -4.81
C PHE A 106 3.46 -18.85 -5.59
N SER A 107 3.33 -18.42 -6.86
CA SER A 107 2.15 -18.68 -7.71
C SER A 107 0.82 -18.40 -7.00
N LEU A 108 0.79 -17.32 -6.19
CA LEU A 108 -0.37 -17.02 -5.34
C LEU A 108 -1.58 -16.67 -6.20
N ALA A 109 -2.77 -17.05 -5.72
CA ALA A 109 -4.02 -16.74 -6.39
C ALA A 109 -4.12 -15.23 -6.67
N VAL A 110 -4.06 -14.87 -7.96
CA VAL A 110 -3.87 -13.49 -8.41
C VAL A 110 -4.95 -12.59 -7.83
N GLY A 111 -6.23 -13.00 -7.80
CA GLY A 111 -7.34 -12.16 -7.32
C GLY A 111 -7.15 -11.56 -5.91
N ASN A 112 -6.90 -12.38 -4.90
CA ASN A 112 -6.80 -11.91 -3.51
C ASN A 112 -5.47 -11.21 -3.21
N THR A 113 -4.38 -11.61 -3.88
CA THR A 113 -3.07 -10.99 -3.68
C THR A 113 -3.02 -9.63 -4.36
N PHE A 114 -3.60 -9.55 -5.56
CA PHE A 114 -3.63 -8.37 -6.40
C PHE A 114 -4.46 -7.26 -5.75
N GLU A 115 -5.61 -7.54 -5.13
CA GLU A 115 -6.37 -6.50 -4.41
C GLU A 115 -5.59 -5.85 -3.26
N SER A 116 -4.74 -6.62 -2.57
CA SER A 116 -3.91 -6.11 -1.48
C SER A 116 -2.69 -5.35 -2.01
N VAL A 117 -2.02 -5.88 -3.04
CA VAL A 117 -0.80 -5.33 -3.62
C VAL A 117 -1.07 -4.08 -4.48
N LEU A 118 -2.21 -4.02 -5.18
CA LEU A 118 -2.58 -2.92 -6.10
C LEU A 118 -2.96 -1.63 -5.37
N ARG A 119 -3.23 -1.68 -4.06
CA ARG A 119 -3.45 -0.50 -3.22
C ARG A 119 -2.20 0.39 -3.12
N LEU A 120 -1.00 -0.19 -3.19
CA LEU A 120 0.26 0.55 -3.19
C LEU A 120 0.42 1.44 -4.45
N PRO A 121 0.31 0.92 -5.69
CA PRO A 121 0.29 1.73 -6.91
C PRO A 121 -0.76 2.83 -6.89
N LEU A 122 -1.96 2.57 -6.37
CA LEU A 122 -3.02 3.58 -6.23
C LEU A 122 -2.55 4.77 -5.40
N ILE A 123 -1.90 4.53 -4.26
CA ILE A 123 -1.27 5.60 -3.46
C ILE A 123 -0.21 6.30 -4.30
N GLY A 124 0.67 5.55 -4.98
CA GLY A 124 1.73 6.10 -5.85
C GLY A 124 1.20 7.04 -6.94
N VAL A 125 0.12 6.69 -7.62
CA VAL A 125 -0.53 7.52 -8.65
C VAL A 125 -1.04 8.82 -8.05
N VAL A 126 -1.69 8.78 -6.88
CA VAL A 126 -2.14 9.98 -6.16
C VAL A 126 -0.96 10.90 -5.83
N PHE A 127 0.16 10.33 -5.36
CA PHE A 127 1.40 11.08 -5.10
C PHE A 127 1.94 11.75 -6.38
N ILE A 128 1.97 11.04 -7.51
CA ILE A 128 2.45 11.56 -8.80
C ILE A 128 1.55 12.71 -9.30
N ILE A 129 0.23 12.55 -9.23
CA ILE A 129 -0.73 13.61 -9.60
C ILE A 129 -0.49 14.86 -8.75
N CYS A 130 -0.31 14.72 -7.43
CA CYS A 130 0.01 15.84 -6.55
C CYS A 130 1.33 16.55 -6.94
N LEU A 131 2.35 15.81 -7.37
CA LEU A 131 3.63 16.37 -7.83
C LEU A 131 3.50 17.16 -9.13
N ILE A 132 2.82 16.58 -10.13
CA ILE A 132 2.62 17.22 -11.45
C ILE A 132 1.83 18.52 -11.28
N TYR A 133 0.76 18.49 -10.49
CA TYR A 133 -0.08 19.66 -10.29
C TYR A 133 0.64 20.78 -9.51
N LYS A 134 1.45 20.43 -8.49
CA LYS A 134 2.30 21.42 -7.79
C LYS A 134 3.31 22.07 -8.75
N SER A 135 3.93 21.28 -9.62
CA SER A 135 4.91 21.78 -10.59
C SER A 135 4.27 22.80 -11.53
N LYS A 136 3.08 22.50 -12.09
CA LYS A 136 2.32 23.44 -12.94
C LYS A 136 1.92 24.75 -12.24
N ILE A 137 1.56 24.71 -10.96
CA ILE A 137 1.25 25.95 -10.19
C ILE A 137 2.52 26.81 -10.01
N LYS A 138 3.66 26.16 -9.77
CA LYS A 138 4.93 26.87 -9.58
C LYS A 138 5.35 27.61 -10.85
N THR A 139 5.22 26.97 -12.02
CA THR A 139 5.47 27.61 -13.33
C THR A 139 4.52 28.77 -13.61
N LYS A 140 3.20 28.60 -13.36
CA LYS A 140 2.21 29.68 -13.54
C LYS A 140 2.44 30.90 -12.65
N THR A 141 3.01 30.72 -11.45
CA THR A 141 3.33 31.86 -10.56
C THR A 141 4.56 32.63 -11.04
N ILE A 142 5.51 31.95 -11.68
CA ILE A 142 6.73 32.56 -12.22
C ILE A 142 6.40 33.38 -13.49
N ASP A 143 5.55 32.85 -14.38
CA ASP A 143 5.12 33.59 -15.59
C ASP A 143 4.26 34.81 -15.29
N LYS A 144 3.58 34.87 -14.14
CA LYS A 144 2.79 36.07 -13.74
C LYS A 144 3.63 37.20 -13.14
N ASN A 145 4.87 36.93 -12.77
CA ASN A 145 5.78 37.88 -12.15
C ASN A 145 6.90 38.34 -13.11
N LYS A 146 6.75 38.08 -14.40
CA LYS A 146 7.61 38.54 -15.50
C LYS A 146 6.81 39.48 -16.38
#